data_AF-A0A399HV71-F1
#
_entry.id   AF-A0A399HV71-F1
#
_cell.length_a   1.000
_cell.length_b   1.000
_cell.length_c   1.000
_cell.angle_alpha   90.00
_cell.angle_beta   90.00
_cell.angle_gamma   90.00
#
_symmetry.space_group_name_H-M   'P 1'
#
loop_
_entity.id
_entity.type
_entity.pdbx_description
1 polymer ?
#
loop_
_entity_poly.entity_id
_entity_poly.type
_entity_poly.pdbx_seq_one_letter_code
_entity_poly.pdbx_strand_id
1 'polypeptide(L)'
;MLTKSVATPLLALSSLTLQVAAVSHKQWSKRSDHLYLPKETSDYKTATAPNNVTIRYKNPGICETTPGVDSYSGYVDLTPDVHVFFWFFESRNNPASDPFTLWLNGGPGSDSLIGLFEENGPCMIDDNLTAVYNPYSWNNVSNMLYISQPVGTGFSYQKQGVGSFNSFSEDFHYNSSEWPATGRWPLLEPLNTGTIDTTDLAAVAVWVS
;
A
#
# COMPACT_ATOMS: atom_id res chain seq x y z
N MET A 1 69.49 -45.06 52.39
CA MET A 1 69.94 -44.76 51.02
C MET A 1 68.73 -44.30 50.23
N LEU A 2 68.81 -43.07 49.67
CA LEU A 2 68.20 -42.55 48.42
C LEU A 2 66.70 -42.86 48.17
N THR A 3 65.79 -41.95 47.81
CA THR A 3 65.84 -40.59 47.26
C THR A 3 64.40 -40.08 47.26
N LYS A 4 64.19 -38.78 47.52
CA LYS A 4 62.90 -38.10 47.29
C LYS A 4 62.63 -38.06 45.78
N SER A 5 61.42 -38.40 45.36
CA SER A 5 60.91 -38.07 44.03
C SER A 5 59.69 -37.16 44.18
N VAL A 6 59.82 -35.95 43.65
CA VAL A 6 58.76 -34.95 43.51
C VAL A 6 58.38 -34.97 42.04
N ALA A 7 57.11 -35.15 41.69
CA ALA A 7 56.58 -34.74 40.39
C ALA A 7 55.04 -34.66 40.39
N THR A 8 54.57 -33.41 40.48
CA THR A 8 53.50 -32.76 39.70
C THR A 8 52.06 -33.30 39.67
N PRO A 9 51.05 -32.52 40.12
CA PRO A 9 49.65 -32.78 39.79
C PRO A 9 49.37 -32.38 38.34
N LEU A 10 48.78 -33.30 37.56
CA LEU A 10 48.21 -33.01 36.24
C LEU A 10 47.03 -32.06 36.43
N LEU A 11 47.17 -30.80 35.98
CA LEU A 11 46.06 -29.87 35.82
C LEU A 11 45.15 -30.40 34.71
N ALA A 12 43.97 -30.92 35.08
CA ALA A 12 42.91 -31.18 34.13
C ALA A 12 42.37 -29.84 33.62
N LEU A 13 42.81 -29.42 32.44
CA LEU A 13 42.18 -28.33 31.68
C LEU A 13 40.80 -28.81 31.24
N SER A 14 39.77 -28.52 32.03
CA SER A 14 38.39 -28.58 31.55
C SER A 14 38.23 -27.46 30.53
N SER A 15 38.28 -27.81 29.24
CA SER A 15 37.80 -26.92 28.19
C SER A 15 36.31 -26.71 28.41
N LEU A 16 35.95 -25.59 29.06
CA LEU A 16 34.57 -25.11 29.07
C LEU A 16 34.29 -24.65 27.64
N THR A 17 33.81 -25.55 26.79
CA THR A 17 33.25 -25.16 25.52
C THR A 17 32.04 -24.29 25.84
N LEU A 18 32.16 -22.98 25.59
CA LEU A 18 31.00 -22.09 25.52
C LEU A 18 30.13 -22.64 24.39
N GLN A 19 29.14 -23.47 24.72
CA GLN A 19 28.05 -23.74 23.81
C GLN A 19 27.28 -22.42 23.70
N VAL A 20 27.64 -21.64 22.67
CA VAL A 20 26.73 -20.67 22.11
C VAL A 20 25.51 -21.48 21.71
N ALA A 21 24.48 -21.46 22.55
CA ALA A 21 23.18 -22.01 22.19
C ALA A 21 22.83 -21.32 20.89
N ALA A 22 22.80 -22.08 19.79
CA ALA A 22 22.34 -21.57 18.52
C ALA A 22 20.99 -20.93 18.80
N VAL A 23 20.91 -19.60 18.67
CA VAL A 23 19.63 -18.91 18.64
C VAL A 23 18.88 -19.64 17.55
N SER A 24 17.85 -20.38 17.96
CA SER A 24 16.96 -21.03 17.02
C SER A 24 16.46 -19.91 16.12
N HIS A 25 17.02 -19.83 14.91
CA HIS A 25 16.35 -19.21 13.80
C HIS A 25 15.08 -20.03 13.68
N LYS A 26 14.04 -19.65 14.44
CA LYS A 26 12.67 -20.00 14.14
C LYS A 26 12.50 -19.46 12.74
N GLN A 27 12.82 -20.33 11.80
CA GLN A 27 12.71 -20.13 10.38
C GLN A 27 11.29 -19.62 10.24
N TRP A 28 11.17 -18.33 9.95
CA TRP A 28 9.92 -17.66 9.69
C TRP A 28 9.37 -18.34 8.44
N SER A 29 8.74 -19.48 8.67
CA SER A 29 8.19 -20.37 7.69
C SER A 29 7.07 -19.58 7.03
N LYS A 30 7.35 -19.10 5.81
CA LYS A 30 6.36 -18.75 4.79
C LYS A 30 5.15 -17.95 5.29
N ARG A 31 5.38 -16.77 5.86
CA ARG A 31 4.32 -15.74 5.86
C ARG A 31 4.42 -14.90 4.59
N SER A 32 4.58 -15.57 3.44
CA SER A 32 5.06 -14.96 2.20
C SER A 32 4.13 -15.13 1.00
N ASP A 33 2.94 -15.72 1.17
CA ASP A 33 2.17 -16.25 0.04
C ASP A 33 0.81 -15.55 -0.16
N HIS A 34 0.46 -14.56 0.65
CA HIS A 34 -0.84 -13.87 0.56
C HIS A 34 -0.64 -12.35 0.48
N LEU A 35 0.13 -11.89 -0.52
CA LEU A 35 -0.03 -10.51 -0.98
C LEU A 35 -1.32 -10.49 -1.80
N TYR A 36 -2.35 -9.83 -1.30
CA TYR A 36 -3.64 -9.67 -1.98
C TYR A 36 -3.50 -8.64 -3.11
N LEU A 37 -2.64 -8.94 -4.08
CA LEU A 37 -2.66 -8.19 -5.34
C LEU A 37 -4.02 -8.44 -5.99
N PRO A 38 -4.64 -7.40 -6.57
CA PRO A 38 -5.83 -7.61 -7.37
C PRO A 38 -5.52 -8.64 -8.46
N LYS A 39 -6.46 -9.55 -8.68
CA LYS A 39 -6.37 -10.51 -9.78
C LYS A 39 -6.26 -9.73 -11.08
N GLU A 40 -5.31 -10.11 -11.94
CA GLU A 40 -5.23 -9.54 -13.28
C GLU A 40 -6.55 -9.76 -14.03
N THR A 41 -7.16 -8.67 -14.48
CA THR A 41 -8.37 -8.69 -15.28
C THR A 41 -8.14 -7.91 -16.58
N SER A 42 -8.88 -8.24 -17.64
CA SER A 42 -8.77 -7.56 -18.94
C SER A 42 -10.01 -6.73 -19.28
N ASP A 43 -10.97 -6.63 -18.36
CA ASP A 43 -12.28 -5.98 -18.50
C ASP A 43 -12.24 -4.51 -18.05
N TYR A 44 -11.19 -3.77 -18.40
CA TYR A 44 -11.05 -2.34 -18.09
C TYR A 44 -10.83 -1.52 -19.37
N LYS A 45 -11.21 -0.25 -19.29
CA LYS A 45 -10.84 0.78 -20.27
C LYS A 45 -9.53 1.44 -19.83
N THR A 46 -8.77 1.96 -20.79
CA THR A 46 -7.57 2.74 -20.53
C THR A 46 -7.75 4.17 -21.01
N ALA A 47 -7.15 5.10 -20.29
CA ALA A 47 -6.92 6.47 -20.71
C ALA A 47 -5.47 6.85 -20.42
N THR A 48 -4.96 7.83 -21.15
CA THR A 48 -3.63 8.39 -20.93
C THR A 48 -3.79 9.84 -20.51
N ALA A 49 -3.36 10.17 -19.30
CA ALA A 49 -3.34 11.53 -18.81
C ALA A 49 -2.23 12.35 -19.51
N PRO A 50 -2.30 13.69 -19.56
CA PRO A 50 -1.33 14.51 -20.30
C PRO A 50 0.13 14.38 -19.85
N ASN A 51 0.36 13.92 -18.61
CA ASN A 51 1.69 13.58 -18.10
C ASN A 51 2.15 12.16 -18.49
N ASN A 52 1.49 11.53 -19.47
CA ASN A 52 1.77 10.19 -19.96
C ASN A 52 1.54 9.07 -18.92
N VAL A 53 0.73 9.35 -17.90
CA VAL A 53 0.30 8.36 -16.90
C VAL A 53 -0.88 7.56 -17.44
N THR A 54 -0.87 6.25 -17.21
CA THR A 54 -1.96 5.36 -17.62
C THR A 54 -3.02 5.29 -16.53
N ILE A 55 -4.28 5.44 -16.91
CA ILE A 55 -5.43 5.26 -16.04
C ILE A 55 -6.20 4.04 -16.54
N ARG A 56 -6.35 3.02 -15.70
CA ARG A 56 -7.17 1.83 -15.95
C ARG A 56 -8.46 1.96 -15.17
N TYR A 57 -9.62 1.88 -15.81
CA TYR A 57 -10.89 2.11 -15.11
C TYR A 57 -12.05 1.32 -15.70
N LYS A 58 -13.08 1.12 -14.88
CA LYS A 58 -14.38 0.59 -15.29
C LYS A 58 -15.50 1.22 -14.47
N ASN A 59 -16.73 1.16 -15.00
CA ASN A 59 -17.91 1.54 -14.21
C ASN A 59 -18.36 0.33 -13.39
N PRO A 60 -18.27 0.36 -12.04
CA PRO A 60 -18.65 -0.76 -11.21
C PRO A 60 -20.18 -0.93 -11.11
N GLY A 61 -20.96 0.15 -11.24
CA GLY A 61 -22.43 0.12 -11.16
C GLY A 61 -23.03 -0.27 -9.79
N ILE A 62 -22.24 -0.25 -8.71
CA ILE A 62 -22.67 -0.71 -7.37
C ILE A 62 -23.16 0.45 -6.49
N CYS A 63 -22.46 1.59 -6.49
CA CYS A 63 -22.68 2.68 -5.53
C CYS A 63 -23.54 3.82 -6.09
N GLU A 64 -23.25 4.25 -7.33
CA GLU A 64 -24.09 5.22 -8.02
C GLU A 64 -25.07 4.47 -8.92
N THR A 65 -26.37 4.65 -8.63
CA THR A 65 -27.48 3.97 -9.31
C THR A 65 -28.42 4.96 -10.00
N THR A 66 -28.13 6.26 -9.97
CA THR A 66 -28.93 7.29 -10.62
C THR A 66 -28.83 7.13 -12.14
N PRO A 67 -29.95 7.03 -12.87
CA PRO A 67 -29.93 6.92 -14.32
C PRO A 67 -29.23 8.11 -14.98
N GLY A 68 -28.22 7.83 -15.80
CA GLY A 68 -27.49 8.85 -16.55
C GLY A 68 -26.37 9.55 -15.76
N VAL A 69 -26.03 9.08 -14.57
CA VAL A 69 -24.87 9.53 -13.79
C VAL A 69 -23.82 8.43 -13.80
N ASP A 70 -22.65 8.70 -14.37
CA ASP A 70 -21.60 7.70 -14.44
C ASP A 70 -20.72 7.68 -13.18
N SER A 71 -20.15 6.51 -12.91
CA SER A 71 -19.10 6.33 -11.90
C SER A 71 -17.97 5.49 -12.49
N TYR A 72 -16.74 5.79 -12.08
CA TYR A 72 -15.56 5.12 -12.59
C TYR A 72 -14.63 4.77 -11.43
N SER A 73 -14.24 3.50 -11.34
CA SER A 73 -13.26 3.04 -10.36
C SER A 73 -12.11 2.32 -11.06
N GLY A 74 -10.92 2.42 -10.49
CA GLY A 74 -9.76 1.80 -11.08
C GLY A 74 -8.44 2.30 -10.51
N TYR A 75 -7.40 2.28 -11.34
CA TYR A 75 -6.03 2.58 -10.94
C TYR A 75 -5.42 3.67 -11.83
N VAL A 76 -4.69 4.56 -11.17
CA VAL A 76 -3.71 5.45 -11.79
C VAL A 76 -2.35 4.77 -11.66
N ASP A 77 -1.75 4.39 -12.78
CA ASP A 77 -0.48 3.67 -12.83
C ASP A 77 0.68 4.69 -12.91
N LEU A 78 1.19 5.11 -11.76
CA LEU A 78 2.25 6.13 -11.65
C LEU A 78 3.59 5.60 -12.20
N THR A 79 3.86 4.31 -11.99
CA THR A 79 5.01 3.58 -12.56
C THR A 79 4.56 2.16 -12.92
N PRO A 80 5.40 1.34 -13.61
CA PRO A 80 5.06 -0.06 -13.88
C PRO A 80 4.77 -0.92 -12.64
N ASP A 81 5.19 -0.44 -11.46
CA ASP A 81 5.09 -1.17 -10.20
C ASP A 81 4.25 -0.44 -9.15
N VAL A 82 3.73 0.76 -9.42
CA VAL A 82 3.01 1.61 -8.46
C VAL A 82 1.63 1.98 -9.00
N HIS A 83 0.59 1.57 -8.29
CA HIS A 83 -0.81 1.67 -8.72
C HIS A 83 -1.68 2.28 -7.63
N VAL A 84 -2.22 3.47 -7.88
CA VAL A 84 -3.08 4.20 -6.94
C VAL A 84 -4.55 3.99 -7.29
N PHE A 85 -5.33 3.45 -6.36
CA PHE A 85 -6.76 3.27 -6.54
C PHE A 85 -7.51 4.59 -6.42
N PHE A 86 -8.50 4.76 -7.28
CA PHE A 86 -9.45 5.85 -7.23
C PHE A 86 -10.87 5.38 -7.48
N TRP A 87 -11.83 6.17 -6.99
CA TRP A 87 -13.23 6.06 -7.38
C TRP A 87 -13.81 7.46 -7.59
N PHE A 88 -14.27 7.69 -8.82
CA PHE A 88 -14.88 8.92 -9.28
C PHE A 88 -16.39 8.77 -9.49
N PHE A 89 -17.13 9.83 -9.21
CA PHE A 89 -18.56 9.93 -9.43
C PHE A 89 -18.88 11.28 -10.07
N GLU A 90 -19.66 11.25 -11.15
CA GLU A 90 -20.20 12.45 -11.74
C GLU A 90 -21.19 13.16 -10.81
N SER A 91 -21.34 14.48 -11.00
CA SER A 91 -22.39 15.24 -10.36
C SER A 91 -23.76 14.75 -10.82
N ARG A 92 -24.70 14.53 -9.90
CA ARG A 92 -26.10 14.19 -10.20
C ARG A 92 -26.88 15.36 -10.80
N ASN A 93 -26.34 16.59 -10.73
CA ASN A 93 -27.00 17.79 -11.26
C ASN A 93 -26.53 18.09 -12.70
N ASN A 94 -25.31 18.60 -12.88
CA ASN A 94 -24.74 18.83 -14.22
C ASN A 94 -23.22 18.56 -14.21
N PRO A 95 -22.79 17.33 -14.54
CA PRO A 95 -21.37 16.94 -14.52
C PRO A 95 -20.46 17.88 -15.31
N ALA A 96 -20.96 18.47 -16.41
CA ALA A 96 -20.17 19.29 -17.31
C ALA A 96 -19.91 20.72 -16.78
N SER A 97 -20.74 21.22 -15.86
CA SER A 97 -20.61 22.59 -15.30
C SER A 97 -20.33 22.62 -13.80
N ASP A 98 -20.67 21.55 -13.08
CA ASP A 98 -20.51 21.48 -11.64
C ASP A 98 -19.03 21.34 -11.26
N PRO A 99 -18.63 21.84 -10.08
CA PRO A 99 -17.24 21.81 -9.64
C PRO A 99 -16.71 20.39 -9.49
N PHE A 100 -15.39 20.26 -9.56
CA PHE A 100 -14.67 19.04 -9.23
C PHE A 100 -14.13 19.09 -7.80
N THR A 101 -14.39 18.05 -7.02
CA THR A 101 -13.95 17.95 -5.63
C THR A 101 -13.12 16.69 -5.43
N LEU A 102 -11.88 16.86 -4.98
CA LEU A 102 -11.03 15.79 -4.48
C LEU A 102 -11.28 15.62 -2.97
N TRP A 103 -11.60 14.40 -2.56
CA TRP A 103 -11.77 14.02 -1.17
C TRP A 103 -10.61 13.12 -0.71
N LEU A 104 -10.02 13.48 0.44
CA LEU A 104 -8.91 12.77 1.07
C LEU A 104 -9.22 12.53 2.55
N ASN A 105 -9.31 11.28 2.97
CA ASN A 105 -9.30 10.96 4.39
C ASN A 105 -7.88 11.10 4.96
N GLY A 106 -7.79 11.53 6.21
CA GLY A 106 -6.54 11.77 6.94
C GLY A 106 -6.06 10.56 7.74
N GLY A 107 -4.95 10.71 8.46
CA GLY A 107 -4.33 9.60 9.20
C GLY A 107 -2.94 9.93 9.69
N PRO A 108 -1.88 9.26 9.19
CA PRO A 108 -1.66 8.80 7.80
C PRO A 108 -2.13 7.37 7.48
N GLY A 109 -2.46 7.10 6.21
CA GLY A 109 -2.77 5.75 5.71
C GLY A 109 -4.21 5.29 5.84
N SER A 110 -5.16 6.19 6.15
CA SER A 110 -6.59 5.84 6.10
C SER A 110 -7.13 6.01 4.69
N ASP A 111 -7.98 5.08 4.29
CA ASP A 111 -8.55 5.07 2.95
C ASP A 111 -9.65 6.14 2.78
N SER A 112 -9.65 6.85 1.65
CA SER A 112 -10.70 7.80 1.29
C SER A 112 -12.04 7.12 0.98
N LEU A 113 -12.05 5.79 0.85
CA LEU A 113 -13.28 5.01 0.79
C LEU A 113 -14.07 5.06 2.10
N ILE A 114 -13.46 5.44 3.23
CA ILE A 114 -14.19 5.73 4.47
C ILE A 114 -15.14 6.91 4.22
N GLY A 115 -14.66 8.01 3.66
CA GLY A 115 -15.50 9.15 3.32
C GLY A 115 -16.57 8.82 2.29
N LEU A 116 -16.23 7.97 1.32
CA LEU A 116 -17.20 7.49 0.33
C LEU A 116 -18.36 6.73 0.99
N PHE A 117 -18.09 5.75 1.83
CA PHE A 117 -19.13 4.84 2.36
C PHE A 117 -19.78 5.32 3.66
N GLU A 118 -19.09 6.12 4.47
CA GLU A 118 -19.52 6.45 5.83
C GLU A 118 -19.81 7.95 6.02
N GLU A 119 -19.39 8.81 5.08
CA GLU A 119 -19.50 10.27 5.24
C GLU A 119 -20.38 10.90 4.14
N ASN A 120 -19.85 11.07 2.94
CA ASN A 120 -20.41 11.98 1.93
C ASN A 120 -20.49 11.41 0.51
N GLY A 121 -20.21 10.13 0.31
CA GLY A 121 -20.32 9.49 -0.99
C GLY A 121 -21.75 9.13 -1.41
N PRO A 122 -21.90 8.63 -2.65
CA PRO A 122 -23.20 8.41 -3.29
C PRO A 122 -23.99 7.24 -2.72
N CYS A 123 -23.33 6.36 -1.96
CA CYS A 123 -23.95 5.25 -1.24
C CYS A 123 -23.33 5.06 0.13
N MET A 124 -24.08 4.41 1.02
CA MET A 124 -23.63 3.89 2.30
C MET A 124 -23.75 2.36 2.32
N ILE A 125 -23.01 1.70 3.20
CA ILE A 125 -23.14 0.24 3.39
C ILE A 125 -24.10 -0.03 4.55
N ASP A 126 -25.15 -0.82 4.31
CA ASP A 126 -26.11 -1.24 5.35
C ASP A 126 -25.63 -2.47 6.15
N ASP A 127 -26.41 -2.85 7.16
CA ASP A 127 -26.13 -4.02 8.01
C ASP A 127 -26.10 -5.34 7.23
N ASN A 128 -26.67 -5.37 6.02
CA ASN A 128 -26.66 -6.52 5.11
C ASN A 128 -25.49 -6.48 4.11
N LEU A 129 -24.52 -5.58 4.30
CA LEU A 129 -23.38 -5.37 3.41
C LEU A 129 -23.78 -4.97 1.99
N THR A 130 -24.91 -4.27 1.86
CA THR A 130 -25.45 -3.79 0.59
C THR A 130 -25.20 -2.29 0.44
N ALA A 131 -24.82 -1.85 -0.75
CA ALA A 131 -24.72 -0.44 -1.08
C ALA A 131 -26.13 0.16 -1.20
N VAL A 132 -26.42 1.17 -0.37
CA VAL A 132 -27.69 1.88 -0.32
C VAL A 132 -27.48 3.33 -0.72
N TYR A 133 -28.33 3.83 -1.61
CA TYR A 133 -28.29 5.21 -2.10
C TYR A 133 -28.28 6.26 -0.99
N ASN A 134 -27.35 7.22 -1.06
CA ASN A 134 -27.26 8.34 -0.15
C ASN A 134 -27.90 9.60 -0.76
N PRO A 135 -29.05 10.09 -0.25
CA PRO A 135 -29.69 11.30 -0.75
C PRO A 135 -28.94 12.60 -0.40
N TYR A 136 -28.02 12.57 0.56
CA TYR A 136 -27.24 13.73 1.01
C TYR A 136 -25.80 13.72 0.50
N SER A 137 -25.50 12.87 -0.49
CA SER A 137 -24.18 12.78 -1.12
C SER A 137 -23.70 14.14 -1.65
N TRP A 138 -22.41 14.39 -1.50
CA TRP A 138 -21.79 15.59 -2.07
C TRP A 138 -21.78 15.57 -3.59
N ASN A 139 -21.90 14.39 -4.22
CA ASN A 139 -22.08 14.32 -5.67
C ASN A 139 -23.42 14.85 -6.16
N ASN A 140 -24.31 15.32 -5.28
CA ASN A 140 -25.50 16.08 -5.71
C ASN A 140 -25.15 17.41 -6.39
N VAL A 141 -23.97 17.99 -6.10
CA VAL A 141 -23.57 19.33 -6.56
C VAL A 141 -22.12 19.41 -7.05
N SER A 142 -21.41 18.28 -7.13
CA SER A 142 -20.00 18.25 -7.52
C SER A 142 -19.62 16.90 -8.13
N ASN A 143 -18.67 16.91 -9.05
CA ASN A 143 -17.98 15.71 -9.48
C ASN A 143 -17.00 15.29 -8.36
N MET A 144 -17.21 14.12 -7.77
CA MET A 144 -16.48 13.68 -6.57
C MET A 144 -15.41 12.66 -6.93
N LEU A 145 -14.18 12.87 -6.46
CA LEU A 145 -13.06 11.94 -6.59
C LEU A 145 -12.55 11.52 -5.22
N TYR A 146 -12.50 10.21 -4.98
CA TYR A 146 -11.90 9.59 -3.80
C TYR A 146 -10.62 8.87 -4.21
N ILE A 147 -9.52 9.09 -3.48
CA ILE A 147 -8.21 8.47 -3.75
C ILE A 147 -7.72 7.70 -2.52
N SER A 148 -7.32 6.45 -2.69
CA SER A 148 -6.69 5.66 -1.63
C SER A 148 -5.20 6.01 -1.55
N GLN A 149 -4.81 6.92 -0.64
CA GLN A 149 -3.44 7.42 -0.52
C GLN A 149 -2.94 7.38 0.93
N PRO A 150 -1.61 7.26 1.15
CA PRO A 150 -0.55 6.99 0.16
C PRO A 150 -0.61 5.55 -0.38
N VAL A 151 0.27 5.21 -1.34
CA VAL A 151 0.38 3.85 -1.90
C VAL A 151 0.54 2.80 -0.78
N GLY A 152 -0.24 1.72 -0.85
CA GLY A 152 -0.38 0.73 0.22
C GLY A 152 -1.64 0.90 1.08
N THR A 153 -2.34 2.03 0.93
CA THR A 153 -3.64 2.30 1.56
C THR A 153 -4.78 1.74 0.70
N GLY A 154 -5.77 1.12 1.34
CA GLY A 154 -6.97 0.65 0.65
C GLY A 154 -6.65 -0.38 -0.43
N PHE A 155 -7.12 -0.11 -1.65
CA PHE A 155 -6.79 -0.93 -2.82
C PHE A 155 -5.50 -0.49 -3.54
N SER A 156 -4.87 0.63 -3.17
CA SER A 156 -3.60 1.06 -3.78
C SER A 156 -2.45 0.12 -3.42
N TYR A 157 -1.65 -0.27 -4.41
CA TYR A 157 -0.60 -1.26 -4.21
C TYR A 157 0.67 -0.96 -5.01
N GLN A 158 1.77 -1.55 -4.57
CA GLN A 158 3.01 -1.59 -5.34
C GLN A 158 3.73 -2.94 -5.22
N LYS A 159 4.60 -3.28 -6.19
CA LYS A 159 5.40 -4.50 -6.11
C LYS A 159 6.36 -4.45 -4.92
N GLN A 160 6.69 -5.63 -4.40
CA GLN A 160 7.59 -5.79 -3.26
C GLN A 160 8.82 -6.62 -3.64
N GLY A 161 9.94 -6.29 -3.00
CA GLY A 161 11.25 -6.90 -3.19
C GLY A 161 11.82 -7.35 -1.86
N VAL A 162 12.85 -8.19 -1.90
CA VAL A 162 13.53 -8.68 -0.69
C VAL A 162 14.42 -7.57 -0.13
N GLY A 163 14.26 -7.24 1.15
CA GLY A 163 15.02 -6.17 1.80
C GLY A 163 15.00 -6.23 3.32
N SER A 164 15.56 -5.20 3.94
CA SER A 164 15.56 -4.98 5.39
C SER A 164 14.98 -3.61 5.73
N PHE A 165 14.14 -3.54 6.76
CA PHE A 165 13.66 -2.30 7.34
C PHE A 165 14.51 -1.93 8.55
N ASN A 166 15.02 -0.70 8.58
CA ASN A 166 15.73 -0.17 9.73
C ASN A 166 14.75 0.59 10.63
N SER A 167 14.40 0.01 11.78
CA SER A 167 13.50 0.64 12.74
C SER A 167 14.07 1.88 13.44
N PHE A 168 15.37 2.15 13.31
CA PHE A 168 16.02 3.33 13.89
C PHE A 168 16.06 4.52 12.93
N SER A 169 16.24 4.28 11.62
CA SER A 169 16.22 5.33 10.60
C SER A 169 14.90 5.42 9.83
N GLU A 170 13.99 4.47 10.06
CA GLU A 170 12.73 4.30 9.34
C GLU A 170 12.89 4.11 7.81
N ASP A 171 14.08 3.66 7.38
CA ASP A 171 14.40 3.45 5.96
C ASP A 171 14.33 1.99 5.52
N PHE A 172 14.03 1.79 4.24
CA PHE A 172 14.06 0.49 3.56
C PHE A 172 15.37 0.31 2.79
N HIS A 173 16.10 -0.75 3.10
CA HIS A 173 17.30 -1.16 2.37
C HIS A 173 16.99 -2.38 1.50
N TYR A 174 17.18 -2.23 0.19
CA TYR A 174 17.13 -3.32 -0.78
C TYR A 174 18.57 -3.80 -1.01
N ASN A 175 18.77 -5.13 -1.01
CA ASN A 175 20.07 -5.74 -1.34
C ASN A 175 21.28 -5.15 -0.55
N SER A 176 21.14 -4.92 0.76
CA SER A 176 22.28 -4.46 1.57
C SER A 176 23.27 -5.61 1.79
N SER A 177 24.55 -5.38 1.52
CA SER A 177 25.64 -6.26 1.98
C SER A 177 25.83 -6.22 3.50
N GLU A 178 25.27 -5.19 4.16
CA GLU A 178 25.44 -4.93 5.58
C GLU A 178 24.43 -5.66 6.48
N TRP A 179 23.19 -5.87 6.01
CA TRP A 179 22.13 -6.49 6.81
C TRP A 179 21.42 -7.63 6.05
N PRO A 180 21.18 -8.78 6.71
CA PRO A 180 20.34 -9.83 6.14
C PRO A 180 18.94 -9.31 5.85
N ALA A 181 18.36 -9.74 4.73
CA ALA A 181 16.97 -9.40 4.42
C ALA A 181 16.03 -9.91 5.53
N THR A 182 15.26 -8.99 6.11
CA THR A 182 14.32 -9.30 7.21
C THR A 182 12.90 -9.53 6.70
N GLY A 183 12.60 -9.22 5.44
CA GLY A 183 11.27 -9.43 4.86
C GLY A 183 11.17 -9.09 3.38
N ARG A 184 9.94 -9.11 2.86
CA ARG A 184 9.59 -8.44 1.61
C ARG A 184 9.08 -7.05 1.94
N TRP A 185 9.59 -6.06 1.25
CA TRP A 185 9.27 -4.65 1.43
C TRP A 185 8.91 -4.03 0.09
N PRO A 186 8.16 -2.91 0.07
CA PRO A 186 7.83 -2.27 -1.19
C PRO A 186 9.10 -1.91 -2.00
N LEU A 187 9.10 -2.24 -3.30
CA LEU A 187 10.14 -1.81 -4.24
C LEU A 187 9.94 -0.34 -4.54
N LEU A 188 10.46 0.48 -3.65
CA LEU A 188 10.74 1.87 -3.94
C LEU A 188 12.07 1.87 -4.70
N GLU A 189 12.24 2.69 -5.73
CA GLU A 189 13.59 3.03 -6.23
C GLU A 189 14.17 4.09 -5.28
N PRO A 190 14.94 3.73 -4.23
CA PRO A 190 15.24 4.64 -3.12
C PRO A 190 16.46 5.52 -3.41
N LEU A 191 16.99 5.48 -4.64
CA LEU A 191 18.21 6.20 -5.02
C LEU A 191 17.99 7.66 -5.40
N ASN A 192 16.74 8.14 -5.39
CA ASN A 192 16.48 9.57 -5.51
C ASN A 192 15.75 10.08 -4.25
N THR A 193 16.58 10.40 -3.25
CA THR A 193 16.33 11.25 -2.08
C THR A 193 14.97 11.98 -2.02
N GLY A 194 14.17 11.68 -1.00
CA GLY A 194 13.49 12.74 -0.24
C GLY A 194 11.98 12.96 -0.36
N THR A 195 11.20 12.19 -1.11
CA THR A 195 9.74 12.43 -1.20
C THR A 195 8.99 11.14 -1.49
N ILE A 196 8.36 10.55 -0.46
CA ILE A 196 7.22 9.64 -0.67
C ILE A 196 5.97 10.39 -0.25
N ASP A 197 5.73 11.50 -0.95
CA ASP A 197 4.40 12.07 -1.06
C ASP A 197 3.85 11.59 -2.40
N THR A 198 3.27 10.39 -2.41
CA THR A 198 2.57 9.88 -3.61
C THR A 198 1.27 10.63 -3.83
N THR A 199 0.82 11.43 -2.88
CA THR A 199 -0.43 12.17 -2.90
C THR A 199 -0.35 13.30 -3.90
N ASP A 200 0.76 14.03 -3.93
CA ASP A 200 1.00 15.06 -4.95
C ASP A 200 1.06 14.45 -6.37
N LEU A 201 1.77 13.34 -6.56
CA LEU A 201 1.87 12.69 -7.87
C LEU A 201 0.53 12.13 -8.34
N ALA A 202 -0.23 11.50 -7.43
CA ALA A 202 -1.57 11.02 -7.72
C ALA A 202 -2.52 12.19 -8.03
N ALA A 203 -2.48 13.27 -7.24
CA ALA A 203 -3.31 14.45 -7.45
C ALA A 203 -3.01 15.11 -8.80
N VAL A 204 -1.74 15.29 -9.17
CA VAL A 204 -1.34 15.84 -10.47
C VAL A 204 -1.80 14.94 -11.62
N ALA A 205 -1.67 13.62 -11.49
CA ALA A 205 -2.06 12.69 -12.55
C ALA A 205 -3.57 12.71 -12.81
N VAL A 206 -4.40 12.89 -11.77
CA VAL A 206 -5.86 12.93 -11.93
C VAL A 206 -6.38 14.33 -12.26
N TRP A 207 -5.73 15.40 -11.80
CA TRP A 207 -6.19 16.77 -12.03
C TRP A 207 -6.02 17.24 -13.48
N VAL A 208 -5.00 16.74 -14.19
CA VAL A 208 -4.64 17.26 -15.52
C VAL A 208 -5.28 16.46 -16.67
N SER A 209 -6.01 15.37 -16.41
CA SER A 209 -6.71 14.57 -17.44
C SER A 209 -8.11 15.07 -17.76
#